data_AF-A0A6I2V1N0-F1
#
_entry.id   AF-A0A6I2V1N0-F1
#
_cell.length_a   1.000
_cell.length_b   1.000
_cell.length_c   1.000
_cell.angle_alpha   90.00
_cell.angle_beta   90.00
_cell.angle_gamma   90.00
#
_symmetry.space_group_name_H-M   'P 1'
#
loop_
_entity.id
_entity.type
_entity.pdbx_description
1 polymer ?
#
loop_
_entity_poly.entity_id
_entity_poly.type
_entity_poly.pdbx_seq_one_letter_code
_entity_poly.pdbx_strand_id
1 'polypeptide(L)'
;MKEKYAYIFFNCDEEKSQQSMNLFYNQEIYRDLKGARRALLAKIEQEQAEGRIRIQESDLPAVRQAVLEGDPTEASAYICYGAVERFPII
;
A
#
# COMPACT_ATOMS: atom_id res chain seq x y z
N MET A 1 1.31 24.48 8.58
CA MET A 1 0.57 23.24 8.90
C MET A 1 1.44 22.08 8.45
N LYS A 2 1.65 21.04 9.28
CA LYS A 2 2.22 19.78 8.78
C LYS A 2 1.23 19.22 7.77
N GLU A 3 1.70 18.92 6.56
CA GLU A 3 0.90 18.24 5.55
C GLU A 3 0.40 16.92 6.13
N LYS A 4 -0.91 16.70 6.06
CA LYS A 4 -1.53 15.46 6.48
C LYS A 4 -1.63 14.58 5.25
N TYR A 5 -1.08 13.39 5.32
CA TYR A 5 -1.13 12.43 4.24
C TYR A 5 -2.12 11.30 4.55
N ALA A 6 -2.71 10.78 3.49
CA ALA A 6 -3.42 9.51 3.45
C ALA A 6 -2.73 8.61 2.43
N TYR A 7 -2.85 7.31 2.65
CA TYR A 7 -2.37 6.28 1.76
C TYR A 7 -3.56 5.44 1.29
N ILE A 8 -3.52 5.03 0.04
CA ILE A 8 -4.48 4.08 -0.53
C ILE A 8 -3.68 2.95 -1.17
N PHE A 9 -4.05 1.71 -0.84
CA PHE A 9 -3.52 0.54 -1.52
C PHE A 9 -4.37 0.26 -2.76
N PHE A 10 -3.71 0.01 -3.89
CA PHE A 10 -4.34 -0.35 -5.16
C PHE A 10 -3.84 -1.70 -5.64
N ASN A 11 -4.75 -2.62 -5.96
CA ASN A 11 -4.44 -3.69 -6.91
C ASN A 11 -4.31 -3.08 -8.32
N CYS A 12 -3.25 -3.45 -9.05
CA CYS A 12 -2.93 -2.90 -10.37
C CYS A 12 -2.24 -3.95 -11.26
N ASP A 13 -1.92 -3.59 -12.51
CA ASP A 13 -1.08 -4.41 -13.38
C ASP A 13 0.42 -4.37 -12.96
N GLU A 14 1.26 -5.14 -13.63
CA GLU A 14 2.70 -5.19 -13.36
C GLU A 14 3.39 -3.85 -13.59
N GLU A 15 2.90 -3.08 -14.57
CA GLU A 15 3.42 -1.77 -14.93
C GLU A 15 2.96 -0.66 -13.96
N LYS A 16 2.09 -1.01 -13.00
CA LYS A 16 1.45 -0.08 -12.07
C LYS A 16 0.77 1.07 -12.80
N SER A 17 0.14 0.77 -13.94
CA SER A 17 -0.53 1.79 -14.75
C SER A 17 -1.70 2.40 -13.97
N GLN A 18 -1.85 3.72 -14.01
CA GLN A 18 -2.97 4.38 -13.32
C GLN A 18 -4.34 3.90 -13.81
N GLN A 19 -4.42 3.42 -15.05
CA GLN A 19 -5.64 2.88 -15.65
C GLN A 19 -6.06 1.54 -15.03
N SER A 20 -5.09 0.77 -14.53
CA SER A 20 -5.33 -0.50 -13.85
C SER A 20 -5.62 -0.35 -12.35
N MET A 21 -5.30 0.81 -11.76
CA MET A 21 -5.59 1.14 -10.36
C MET A 21 -7.09 1.34 -10.17
N ASN A 22 -7.80 0.24 -9.91
CA ASN A 22 -9.26 0.27 -9.88
C ASN A 22 -9.78 0.82 -8.55
N LEU A 23 -10.18 2.08 -8.54
CA LEU A 23 -10.72 2.76 -7.35
C LEU A 23 -11.95 2.05 -6.74
N PHE A 24 -12.71 1.27 -7.52
CA PHE A 24 -13.91 0.59 -7.04
C PHE A 24 -13.61 -0.57 -6.09
N TYR A 25 -12.42 -1.18 -6.19
CA TYR A 25 -11.96 -2.22 -5.27
C TYR A 25 -11.15 -1.65 -4.09
N ASN A 26 -10.69 -0.40 -4.21
CA ASN A 26 -9.78 0.23 -3.26
C ASN A 26 -10.49 1.36 -2.51
N GLN A 27 -11.38 0.97 -1.60
CA GLN A 27 -12.30 1.87 -0.88
C GLN A 27 -11.77 2.35 0.47
N GLU A 28 -10.60 1.87 0.90
CA GLU A 28 -10.02 2.18 2.20
C GLU A 28 -8.94 3.26 2.11
N ILE A 29 -9.05 4.26 2.98
CA ILE A 29 -8.10 5.36 3.09
C ILE A 29 -7.39 5.24 4.44
N TYR A 30 -6.08 5.06 4.40
CA TYR A 30 -5.24 4.93 5.59
C TYR A 30 -4.55 6.27 5.88
N ARG A 31 -5.04 7.00 6.86
CA ARG A 31 -4.37 8.23 7.33
C ARG A 31 -2.96 7.92 7.82
N ASP A 32 -2.08 8.90 7.79
CA ASP A 32 -0.72 8.76 8.32
C ASP A 32 -0.65 8.71 9.86
N LEU A 33 -1.23 7.66 10.43
CA LEU A 33 -1.33 7.37 11.86
C LEU A 33 -0.84 5.94 12.10
N LYS A 34 -0.18 5.69 13.24
CA LYS A 34 0.34 4.36 13.59
C LYS A 34 -0.70 3.23 13.46
N GLY A 35 -1.94 3.47 13.88
CA GLY A 35 -3.02 2.47 13.77
C GLY A 35 -3.44 2.21 12.31
N ALA A 36 -3.54 3.26 11.50
CA ALA A 36 -3.93 3.14 10.10
C ALA A 36 -2.81 2.52 9.24
N ARG A 37 -1.54 2.79 9.55
CA ARG A 37 -0.41 2.08 8.92
C ARG A 37 -0.43 0.57 9.20
N ARG A 38 -0.80 0.16 10.42
CA ARG A 38 -0.99 -1.27 10.73
C ARG A 38 -2.15 -1.89 9.94
N ALA A 39 -3.25 -1.15 9.77
CA ALA A 39 -4.37 -1.60 8.94
C ALA A 39 -3.98 -1.71 7.46
N LEU A 40 -3.20 -0.75 6.93
CA LEU A 40 -2.63 -0.81 5.58
C LEU A 40 -1.75 -2.06 5.39
N LEU A 41 -0.86 -2.33 6.35
CA LEU A 41 -0.03 -3.53 6.30
C LEU A 41 -0.88 -4.80 6.31
N ALA A 42 -1.87 -4.88 7.20
CA ALA A 42 -2.78 -6.04 7.26
C ALA A 42 -3.55 -6.24 5.95
N LYS A 43 -3.95 -5.15 5.27
CA LYS A 43 -4.56 -5.21 3.94
C LYS A 43 -3.60 -5.79 2.90
N ILE A 44 -2.35 -5.33 2.86
CA ILE A 44 -1.32 -5.87 1.96
C ILE A 44 -1.10 -7.38 2.22
N GLU A 45 -0.97 -7.78 3.48
CA GLU A 45 -0.80 -9.19 3.86
C GLU A 45 -2.02 -10.05 3.48
N GLN A 46 -3.23 -9.52 3.62
CA GLN A 46 -4.46 -10.19 3.19
C GLN A 46 -4.50 -10.39 1.68
N GLU A 47 -4.20 -9.34 0.90
CA GLU A 47 -4.17 -9.41 -0.56
C GLU A 47 -3.11 -10.41 -1.07
N GLN A 48 -1.99 -10.53 -0.36
CA GLN A 48 -0.98 -11.54 -0.63
C GLN A 48 -1.50 -12.95 -0.31
N ALA A 49 -2.14 -13.13 0.85
CA ALA A 49 -2.70 -14.43 1.27
C ALA A 49 -3.82 -14.91 0.33
N GLU A 50 -4.59 -13.99 -0.24
CA GLU A 50 -5.62 -14.26 -1.24
C GLU A 50 -5.04 -14.46 -2.66
N GLY A 51 -3.72 -14.33 -2.84
CA GLY A 51 -3.02 -14.54 -4.11
C GLY A 51 -3.26 -13.45 -5.15
N ARG A 52 -3.79 -12.29 -4.74
CA ARG A 52 -4.09 -11.15 -5.64
C ARG A 52 -2.85 -10.31 -5.93
N ILE A 53 -1.91 -10.28 -5.00
CA ILE A 53 -0.59 -9.67 -5.17
C ILE A 53 0.51 -10.67 -4.90
N ARG A 54 1.72 -10.33 -5.35
CA ARG A 54 2.90 -11.15 -5.11
C ARG A 54 3.99 -10.32 -4.45
N ILE A 55 4.50 -10.83 -3.33
CA ILE A 55 5.64 -10.29 -2.59
C ILE A 55 6.58 -11.47 -2.35
N GLN A 56 7.88 -11.30 -2.61
CA GLN A 56 8.85 -12.35 -2.28
C GLN A 56 9.00 -12.45 -0.77
N GLU A 57 9.20 -13.67 -0.23
CA GLU A 57 9.35 -13.85 1.22
C GLU A 57 10.54 -13.06 1.79
N SER A 58 11.60 -12.87 0.99
CA SER A 58 12.76 -12.03 1.33
C SER A 58 12.42 -10.55 1.51
N ASP A 59 11.36 -10.08 0.87
CA ASP A 59 11.01 -8.66 0.78
C ASP A 59 9.90 -8.28 1.79
N LEU A 60 9.26 -9.28 2.42
CA LEU A 60 8.26 -9.04 3.46
C LEU A 60 8.76 -8.16 4.62
N PRO A 61 10.00 -8.33 5.13
CA PRO A 61 10.54 -7.42 6.15
C PRO A 61 10.66 -5.97 5.63
N ALA A 62 11.04 -5.78 4.38
CA ALA A 62 11.18 -4.46 3.77
C ALA A 62 9.82 -3.76 3.60
N VAL A 63 8.79 -4.50 3.16
CA VAL A 63 7.40 -3.99 3.09
C VAL A 63 6.92 -3.57 4.48
N ARG A 64 7.13 -4.41 5.50
CA ARG A 64 6.73 -4.10 6.88
C ARG A 64 7.43 -2.85 7.41
N GLN A 65 8.73 -2.73 7.17
CA GLN A 65 9.51 -1.56 7.58
C GLN A 65 9.04 -0.29 6.88
N ALA A 66 8.84 -0.33 5.55
CA ALA A 66 8.36 0.81 4.77
C ALA A 66 6.99 1.30 5.27
N VAL A 67 6.04 0.39 5.51
CA VAL A 67 4.68 0.75 5.93
C VAL A 67 4.65 1.26 7.39
N LEU A 68 5.33 0.57 8.32
CA LEU A 68 5.19 0.86 9.74
C LEU A 68 6.10 2.00 10.22
N GLU A 69 7.31 2.10 9.68
CA GLU A 69 8.36 2.99 10.19
C GLU A 69 8.87 3.99 9.14
N GLY A 70 8.80 3.63 7.85
CA GLY A 70 9.27 4.45 6.72
C GLY A 70 8.15 5.21 5.99
N ASP A 71 8.32 5.34 4.68
CA ASP A 71 7.29 5.83 3.76
C ASP A 71 6.51 4.64 3.16
N PRO A 72 5.19 4.53 3.42
CA PRO A 72 4.37 3.46 2.85
C PRO A 72 4.41 3.36 1.32
N THR A 73 4.73 4.43 0.59
CA THR A 73 4.82 4.34 -0.88
C THR A 73 6.01 3.51 -1.36
N GLU A 74 7.07 3.40 -0.56
CA GLU A 74 8.25 2.58 -0.89
C GLU A 74 7.91 1.08 -0.90
N ALA A 75 6.86 0.66 -0.20
CA ALA A 75 6.38 -0.72 -0.23
C ALA A 75 6.02 -1.19 -1.65
N SER A 76 5.58 -0.28 -2.51
CA SER A 76 5.22 -0.54 -3.91
C SER A 76 6.36 -1.16 -4.72
N ALA A 77 7.62 -0.91 -4.36
CA ALA A 77 8.77 -1.49 -5.05
C ALA A 77 8.89 -3.02 -4.86
N TYR A 78 8.36 -3.52 -3.75
CA TYR A 78 8.42 -4.94 -3.35
C TYR A 78 7.14 -5.71 -3.67
N ILE A 79 6.10 -5.01 -4.16
CA ILE A 79 4.79 -5.58 -4.44
C ILE A 79 4.58 -5.64 -5.96
N CYS A 80 4.31 -6.85 -6.47
CA CYS A 80 3.79 -7.05 -7.82
C CYS A 80 2.26 -7.09 -7.79
N TYR A 81 1.64 -6.47 -8.80
CA TYR A 81 0.19 -6.28 -8.92
C TYR A 81 -0.45 -5.45 -7.80
N GLY A 82 0.37 -4.67 -7.08
CA GLY A 82 -0.11 -3.75 -6.06
C GLY A 82 0.79 -2.53 -5.91
N ALA A 83 0.19 -1.42 -5.51
CA ALA A 83 0.87 -0.16 -5.26
C ALA A 83 0.22 0.58 -4.07
N VAL A 84 1.04 1.32 -3.33
CA VAL A 84 0.59 2.24 -2.28
C VAL A 84 0.84 3.66 -2.77
N GLU A 85 -0.23 4.43 -2.90
CA GLU A 85 -0.19 5.82 -3.35
C GLU A 85 -0.50 6.78 -2.21
N ARG A 86 0.14 7.95 -2.25
CA ARG A 86 0.03 8.98 -1.21
C ARG A 86 -0.81 10.16 -1.70
N PHE A 87 -1.74 10.59 -0.86
CA PHE A 87 -2.65 11.70 -1.13
C PHE A 87 -2.58 12.75 -0.02
N PRO A 88 -2.51 14.05 -0.34
CA PRO A 88 -2.64 15.11 0.65
C PRO A 88 -4.10 15.22 1.13
N ILE A 89 -4.28 15.39 2.44
CA ILE A 89 -5.57 15.67 3.07
C ILE A 89 -5.59 17.17 3.43
N ILE A 90 -6.50 17.91 2.81
CA ILE A 90 -6.77 19.33 3.08
C ILE A 90 -7.67 19.48 4.31
#